data_AF-D7WC14-F1
#
_entry.id   AF-D7WC14-F1
#
_cell.length_a   1.000
_cell.length_b   1.000
_cell.length_c   1.000
_cell.angle_alpha   90.00
_cell.angle_beta   90.00
_cell.angle_gamma   90.00
#
_symmetry.space_group_name_H-M   'P 1'
#
loop_
_entity.id
_entity.type
_entity.pdbx_description
1 polymer ?
#
loop_
_entity_poly.entity_id
_entity_poly.type
_entity_poly.pdbx_seq_one_letter_code
_entity_poly.pdbx_strand_id
1 'polypeptide(L)'
;MNMSMDTNQTAKPPTEKQTKDFNSSTIGVTALVALWISFEIFEMIHNGIVITRLSPAVEGGIVFADIPSGAQWLYGIGLATKYIGLLGTGMTLSMIGWNMSKGRIFTQRNVALLNFGTGAMFAYFIGRIGFEGLGNNFVASDLGLERWWDTGVSTPYSEFTPALILLFTLGLASMLLRRGARLKEDVDGLV
;
A
#
# COMPACT_ATOMS: atom_id res chain seq x y z
N MET A 1 -23.21 40.03 -34.59
CA MET A 1 -24.01 39.06 -33.82
C MET A 1 -23.00 38.12 -33.16
N ASN A 2 -22.59 38.44 -31.93
CA ASN A 2 -21.53 37.72 -31.21
C ASN A 2 -22.14 36.49 -30.53
N MET A 3 -21.71 35.30 -30.94
CA MET A 3 -22.09 34.04 -30.31
C MET A 3 -21.02 33.73 -29.25
N SER A 4 -21.30 34.07 -27.99
CA SER A 4 -20.46 33.67 -26.87
C SER A 4 -20.64 32.18 -26.60
N MET A 5 -19.62 31.38 -26.89
CA MET A 5 -19.53 30.01 -26.40
C MET A 5 -19.32 30.03 -24.88
N ASP A 6 -20.34 29.63 -24.14
CA ASP A 6 -20.26 29.32 -22.71
C ASP A 6 -19.52 27.98 -22.53
N THR A 7 -18.20 28.02 -22.57
CA THR A 7 -17.32 26.92 -22.14
C THR A 7 -17.15 26.95 -20.63
N ASN A 8 -18.20 26.59 -19.90
CA ASN A 8 -18.10 26.31 -18.47
C ASN A 8 -19.08 25.20 -18.04
N GLN A 9 -18.89 23.99 -18.59
CA GLN A 9 -19.34 22.78 -17.90
C GLN A 9 -18.42 22.52 -16.70
N THR A 10 -18.65 23.27 -15.63
CA THR A 10 -18.13 22.93 -14.31
C THR A 10 -18.79 21.62 -13.87
N ALA A 11 -17.97 20.62 -13.59
CA ALA A 11 -18.44 19.31 -13.16
C ALA A 11 -19.34 19.48 -11.92
N LYS A 12 -20.58 18.99 -11.99
CA LYS A 12 -21.54 19.04 -10.87
C LYS A 12 -20.90 18.44 -9.61
N PRO A 13 -21.05 19.09 -8.44
CA PRO A 13 -20.55 18.54 -7.19
C PRO A 13 -21.20 17.18 -6.90
N PRO A 14 -20.43 16.22 -6.33
CA PRO A 14 -20.92 14.88 -6.08
C PRO A 14 -22.10 14.91 -5.11
N THR A 15 -23.11 14.10 -5.39
CA THR A 15 -24.32 13.97 -4.55
C THR A 15 -24.00 13.30 -3.21
N GLU A 16 -24.77 13.58 -2.16
CA GLU A 16 -24.57 13.02 -0.80
C GLU A 16 -24.54 11.47 -0.77
N LYS A 17 -25.31 10.83 -1.65
CA LYS A 17 -25.27 9.37 -1.85
C LYS A 17 -23.93 8.92 -2.44
N GLN A 18 -23.37 9.68 -3.38
CA GLN A 18 -22.06 9.39 -3.99
C GLN A 18 -20.88 9.59 -3.02
N THR A 19 -21.01 10.47 -2.02
CA THR A 19 -20.02 10.67 -0.94
C THR A 19 -20.16 9.63 0.18
N LYS A 20 -21.38 9.21 0.54
CA LYS A 20 -21.61 8.13 1.51
C LYS A 20 -21.10 6.78 0.98
N ASP A 21 -21.32 6.49 -0.29
CA ASP A 21 -20.78 5.29 -0.96
C ASP A 21 -19.26 5.38 -1.19
N PHE A 22 -18.70 6.60 -1.30
CA PHE A 22 -17.25 6.85 -1.39
C PHE A 22 -16.52 6.45 -0.10
N ASN A 23 -17.12 6.67 1.07
CA ASN A 23 -16.57 6.15 2.32
C ASN A 23 -16.64 4.62 2.35
N SER A 24 -17.77 4.00 2.01
CA SER A 24 -17.99 2.56 2.18
C SER A 24 -16.99 1.64 1.43
N SER A 25 -16.65 1.93 0.16
CA SER A 25 -15.73 1.06 -0.61
C SER A 25 -14.23 1.36 -0.38
N THR A 26 -13.88 2.63 -0.12
CA THR A 26 -12.51 3.00 0.27
C THR A 26 -12.14 2.36 1.60
N ILE A 27 -13.13 2.18 2.49
CA ILE A 27 -12.99 1.47 3.75
C ILE A 27 -12.68 0.00 3.53
N GLY A 28 -13.22 -0.70 2.52
CA GLY A 28 -13.10 -2.16 2.42
C GLY A 28 -11.65 -2.69 2.34
N VAL A 29 -10.90 -2.30 1.31
CA VAL A 29 -9.52 -2.79 1.09
C VAL A 29 -8.52 -2.07 1.99
N THR A 30 -8.71 -0.77 2.23
CA THR A 30 -7.86 -0.02 3.17
C THR A 30 -8.02 -0.54 4.60
N ALA A 31 -9.25 -0.84 5.05
CA ALA A 31 -9.46 -1.44 6.37
C ALA A 31 -8.98 -2.88 6.41
N LEU A 32 -9.02 -3.63 5.31
CA LEU A 32 -8.44 -4.98 5.27
C LEU A 32 -6.92 -4.92 5.40
N VAL A 33 -6.24 -4.02 4.68
CA VAL A 33 -4.79 -3.79 4.83
C VAL A 33 -4.46 -3.26 6.22
N ALA A 34 -5.24 -2.32 6.75
CA ALA A 34 -5.06 -1.79 8.09
C ALA A 34 -5.27 -2.85 9.17
N LEU A 35 -6.31 -3.68 9.04
CA LEU A 35 -6.60 -4.78 9.96
C LEU A 35 -5.50 -5.84 9.90
N TRP A 36 -5.03 -6.19 8.69
CA TRP A 36 -3.91 -7.09 8.47
C TRP A 36 -2.63 -6.60 9.15
N ILE A 37 -2.28 -5.33 8.95
CA ILE A 37 -1.09 -4.70 9.58
C ILE A 37 -1.28 -4.52 11.09
N SER A 38 -2.51 -4.27 11.55
CA SER A 38 -2.79 -3.99 12.96
C SER A 38 -2.48 -5.17 13.87
N PHE A 39 -2.60 -6.41 13.40
CA PHE A 39 -2.20 -7.60 14.15
C PHE A 39 -0.70 -7.59 14.44
N GLU A 40 0.14 -7.31 13.44
CA GLU A 40 1.59 -7.22 13.59
C GLU A 40 1.99 -6.05 14.51
N ILE A 41 1.33 -4.89 14.38
CA ILE A 41 1.57 -3.74 15.26
C ILE A 41 1.17 -4.06 16.70
N PHE A 42 0.03 -4.69 16.91
CA PHE A 42 -0.45 -5.08 18.23
C PHE A 42 0.52 -6.05 18.90
N GLU A 43 1.00 -7.06 18.17
CA GLU A 43 1.95 -8.04 18.68
C GLU A 43 3.29 -7.39 19.07
N MET A 44 3.80 -6.47 18.25
CA MET A 44 5.02 -5.71 18.57
C MET A 44 4.86 -4.88 19.85
N ILE A 45 3.74 -4.16 20.00
CA ILE A 45 3.49 -3.31 21.16
C ILE A 45 3.26 -4.14 22.42
N HIS A 46 2.45 -5.19 22.33
CA HIS A 46 2.08 -6.03 23.48
C HIS A 46 3.30 -6.76 24.05
N ASN A 47 4.17 -7.29 23.17
CA ASN A 47 5.31 -8.08 23.58
C ASN A 47 6.60 -7.25 23.72
N GLY A 48 6.58 -5.96 23.36
CA GLY A 48 7.77 -5.10 23.38
C GLY A 48 8.86 -5.51 22.38
N ILE A 49 8.48 -6.25 21.34
CA ILE A 49 9.39 -6.79 20.33
C ILE A 49 9.30 -6.03 19.01
N VAL A 50 10.36 -6.11 18.22
CA VAL A 50 10.36 -5.69 16.83
C VAL A 50 10.12 -6.92 15.96
N ILE A 51 9.09 -6.87 15.12
CA ILE A 51 8.83 -7.89 14.10
C ILE A 51 9.43 -7.41 12.78
N THR A 52 10.53 -8.05 12.39
CA THR A 52 11.24 -7.86 11.12
C THR A 52 11.64 -9.21 10.57
N ARG A 53 12.29 -9.22 9.40
CA ARG A 53 12.86 -10.45 8.85
C ARG A 53 13.95 -11.08 9.72
N LEU A 54 14.58 -10.30 10.61
CA LEU A 54 15.60 -10.80 11.52
C LEU A 54 14.99 -11.50 12.75
N SER A 55 13.80 -11.11 13.18
CA SER A 55 13.13 -11.66 14.37
C SER A 55 13.03 -13.19 14.43
N PRO A 56 12.80 -13.91 13.31
CA PRO A 56 12.82 -15.38 13.28
C PRO A 56 14.15 -16.04 13.65
N ALA A 57 15.28 -15.34 13.59
CA ALA A 57 16.59 -15.88 13.97
C ALA A 57 16.94 -15.70 15.44
N VAL A 58 16.12 -14.98 16.20
CA VAL A 58 16.35 -14.72 17.62
C VAL A 58 15.26 -15.42 18.42
N GLU A 59 15.65 -16.38 19.26
CA GLU A 59 14.73 -17.09 20.14
C GLU A 59 14.13 -16.09 21.15
N GLY A 60 12.80 -15.93 21.15
CA GLY A 60 12.11 -14.90 21.94
C GLY A 60 11.91 -13.55 21.23
N GLY A 61 12.46 -13.37 20.02
CA GLY A 61 12.32 -12.16 19.22
C GLY A 61 13.28 -11.04 19.64
N ILE A 62 13.26 -9.93 18.89
CA ILE A 62 14.14 -8.78 19.12
C ILE A 62 13.43 -7.82 20.08
N VAL A 63 13.83 -7.79 21.34
CA VAL A 63 13.26 -6.86 22.33
C VAL A 63 13.73 -5.44 22.01
N PHE A 64 12.79 -4.52 21.83
CA PHE A 64 13.10 -3.15 21.38
C PHE A 64 13.94 -2.36 22.40
N ALA A 65 13.76 -2.64 23.70
CA ALA A 65 14.51 -1.98 24.77
C ALA A 65 15.97 -2.44 24.86
N ASP A 66 16.27 -3.66 24.41
CA ASP A 66 17.58 -4.29 24.58
C ASP A 66 18.54 -4.00 23.42
N ILE A 67 18.02 -3.47 22.31
CA ILE A 67 18.84 -3.12 21.13
C ILE A 67 19.47 -1.72 21.24
N PRO A 68 20.63 -1.49 20.60
CA PRO A 68 21.27 -0.18 20.57
C PRO A 68 20.35 0.94 20.09
N SER A 69 20.47 2.13 20.68
CA SER A 69 19.62 3.30 20.34
C SER A 69 19.65 3.66 18.85
N GLY A 70 20.78 3.46 18.17
CA GLY A 70 20.88 3.62 16.72
C GLY A 70 19.97 2.66 15.94
N ALA A 71 19.90 1.40 16.35
CA ALA A 71 19.01 0.40 15.75
C ALA A 71 17.53 0.69 16.06
N GLN A 72 17.22 1.20 17.26
CA GLN A 72 15.86 1.63 17.63
C GLN A 72 15.34 2.72 16.68
N TRP A 73 16.15 3.74 16.38
CA TRP A 73 15.77 4.79 15.44
C TRP A 73 15.58 4.26 14.02
N LEU A 74 16.47 3.38 13.55
CA LEU A 74 16.36 2.76 12.24
C LEU A 74 15.09 1.91 12.11
N TYR A 75 14.75 1.12 13.12
CA TYR A 75 13.49 0.38 13.13
C TYR A 75 12.27 1.29 13.23
N GLY A 76 12.30 2.31 14.08
CA GLY A 76 11.18 3.26 14.19
C GLY A 76 10.87 3.93 12.85
N ILE A 77 11.88 4.46 12.18
CA ILE A 77 11.73 5.11 10.86
C ILE A 77 11.35 4.09 9.79
N GLY A 78 12.00 2.92 9.79
CA GLY A 78 11.75 1.86 8.80
C GLY A 78 10.33 1.32 8.87
N LEU A 79 9.87 0.93 10.07
CA LEU A 79 8.53 0.42 10.30
C LEU A 79 7.46 1.49 10.02
N ALA A 80 7.66 2.74 10.47
CA ALA A 80 6.72 3.82 10.19
C ALA A 80 6.57 4.05 8.67
N THR A 81 7.69 4.18 7.96
CA THR A 81 7.69 4.37 6.50
C THR A 81 7.06 3.19 5.78
N LYS A 82 7.37 1.96 6.22
CA LYS A 82 6.81 0.71 5.70
C LYS A 82 5.28 0.70 5.78
N TYR A 83 4.72 0.95 6.97
CA TYR A 83 3.28 0.90 7.17
C TYR A 83 2.54 2.05 6.49
N ILE A 84 3.09 3.26 6.54
CA ILE A 84 2.51 4.43 5.84
C ILE A 84 2.49 4.18 4.33
N GLY A 85 3.56 3.61 3.77
CA GLY A 85 3.63 3.24 2.35
C GLY A 85 2.54 2.23 1.97
N LEU A 86 2.39 1.14 2.73
CA LEU A 86 1.37 0.12 2.46
C LEU A 86 -0.05 0.66 2.57
N LEU A 87 -0.35 1.45 3.60
CA LEU A 87 -1.66 2.09 3.77
C LEU A 87 -1.94 3.07 2.64
N GLY A 88 -0.95 3.88 2.26
CA GLY A 88 -1.04 4.83 1.14
C GLY A 88 -1.34 4.14 -0.18
N THR A 89 -0.65 3.04 -0.49
CA THR A 89 -0.91 2.26 -1.72
C THR A 89 -2.26 1.56 -1.69
N GLY A 90 -2.64 0.95 -0.55
CA GLY A 90 -3.97 0.33 -0.40
C GLY A 90 -5.10 1.34 -0.60
N MET A 91 -4.95 2.55 -0.05
CA MET A 91 -5.92 3.63 -0.18
C MET A 91 -6.07 4.10 -1.63
N THR A 92 -4.97 4.35 -2.35
CA THR A 92 -5.06 4.81 -3.75
C THR A 92 -5.64 3.76 -4.68
N LEU A 93 -5.27 2.49 -4.52
CA LEU A 93 -5.85 1.41 -5.31
C LEU A 93 -7.34 1.23 -5.04
N SER A 94 -7.77 1.38 -3.78
CA SER A 94 -9.20 1.37 -3.43
C SER A 94 -9.96 2.49 -4.15
N MET A 95 -9.40 3.72 -4.14
CA MET A 95 -9.99 4.86 -4.83
C MET A 95 -10.05 4.66 -6.35
N ILE A 96 -9.01 4.09 -6.94
CA ILE A 96 -8.96 3.79 -8.37
C ILE A 96 -10.03 2.75 -8.72
N GLY A 97 -10.08 1.62 -8.00
CA GLY A 97 -11.09 0.57 -8.20
C GLY A 97 -12.52 1.10 -8.08
N TRP A 98 -12.76 2.00 -7.12
CA TRP A 98 -14.03 2.68 -6.99
C TRP A 98 -14.38 3.55 -8.19
N ASN A 99 -13.45 4.40 -8.65
CA ASN A 99 -13.69 5.26 -9.80
C ASN A 99 -13.99 4.41 -11.06
N MET A 100 -13.30 3.29 -11.23
CA MET A 100 -13.54 2.34 -12.31
C MET A 100 -14.92 1.69 -12.20
N SER A 101 -15.35 1.30 -10.99
CA SER A 101 -16.69 0.74 -10.78
C SER A 101 -17.80 1.69 -11.25
N LYS A 102 -17.59 3.00 -11.07
CA LYS A 102 -18.46 4.09 -11.54
C LYS A 102 -18.32 4.46 -13.03
N GLY A 103 -17.54 3.71 -13.80
CA GLY A 103 -17.28 3.98 -15.22
C GLY A 103 -16.27 5.10 -15.48
N ARG A 104 -15.70 5.72 -14.44
CA ARG A 104 -14.69 6.78 -14.54
C ARG A 104 -13.30 6.18 -14.61
N ILE A 105 -12.97 5.60 -15.76
CA ILE A 105 -11.76 4.81 -15.95
C ILE A 105 -10.56 5.70 -16.29
N PHE A 106 -10.64 6.45 -17.39
CA PHE A 106 -9.55 7.29 -17.90
C PHE A 106 -9.71 8.73 -17.43
N THR A 107 -9.36 8.99 -16.17
CA THR A 107 -9.40 10.34 -15.60
C THR A 107 -8.02 10.77 -15.12
N GLN A 108 -7.69 12.06 -15.25
CA GLN A 108 -6.45 12.64 -14.71
C GLN A 108 -6.30 12.38 -13.21
N ARG A 109 -7.43 12.33 -12.49
CA ARG A 109 -7.46 11.95 -11.06
C ARG A 109 -6.95 10.53 -10.82
N ASN A 110 -7.36 9.56 -11.63
CA ASN A 110 -6.87 8.17 -11.49
C ASN A 110 -5.38 8.07 -11.81
N VAL A 111 -4.88 8.84 -12.78
CA VAL A 111 -3.45 8.91 -13.09
C VAL A 111 -2.66 9.48 -11.90
N ALA A 112 -3.14 10.57 -11.31
CA ALA A 112 -2.51 11.16 -10.12
C ALA A 112 -2.51 10.19 -8.92
N LEU A 113 -3.63 9.49 -8.68
CA LEU A 113 -3.74 8.48 -7.64
C LEU A 113 -2.78 7.30 -7.88
N LEU A 114 -2.62 6.88 -9.14
CA LEU A 114 -1.70 5.81 -9.50
C LEU A 114 -0.25 6.23 -9.24
N ASN A 115 0.14 7.43 -9.66
CA ASN A 115 1.47 7.97 -9.39
C ASN A 115 1.76 8.08 -7.89
N PHE A 116 0.79 8.54 -7.10
CA PHE A 116 0.92 8.58 -5.64
C PHE A 116 1.03 7.17 -5.05
N GLY A 117 0.22 6.21 -5.50
CA GLY A 117 0.29 4.81 -5.08
C GLY A 117 1.63 4.16 -5.38
N THR A 118 2.21 4.45 -6.55
CA THR A 118 3.57 4.04 -6.93
C THR A 118 4.62 4.65 -6.01
N GLY A 119 4.53 5.96 -5.73
CA GLY A 119 5.43 6.64 -4.79
C GLY A 119 5.34 6.08 -3.37
N ALA A 120 4.13 5.78 -2.89
CA ALA A 120 3.90 5.16 -1.59
C ALA A 120 4.48 3.75 -1.51
N MET A 121 4.36 2.95 -2.59
CA MET A 121 4.98 1.63 -2.66
C MET A 121 6.51 1.72 -2.72
N PHE A 122 7.05 2.74 -3.40
CA PHE A 122 8.50 3.00 -3.38
C PHE A 122 8.99 3.38 -1.98
N ALA A 123 8.23 4.21 -1.26
CA ALA A 123 8.52 4.54 0.13
C ALA A 123 8.51 3.29 1.02
N TYR A 124 7.57 2.35 0.79
CA TYR A 124 7.60 1.04 1.47
C TYR A 124 8.94 0.31 1.26
N PHE A 125 9.45 0.25 0.03
CA PHE A 125 10.75 -0.38 -0.24
C PHE A 125 11.92 0.35 0.45
N ILE A 126 11.90 1.68 0.51
CA ILE A 126 12.91 2.46 1.25
C ILE A 126 12.84 2.14 2.75
N GLY A 127 11.63 2.10 3.32
CA GLY A 127 11.42 1.73 4.72
C GLY A 127 11.92 0.31 5.02
N ARG A 128 11.59 -0.64 4.14
CA ARG A 128 11.88 -2.08 4.31
C ARG A 128 13.34 -2.45 4.05
N ILE A 129 13.92 -2.02 2.94
CA ILE A 129 15.29 -2.41 2.54
C ILE A 129 16.30 -1.42 3.07
N GLY A 130 15.97 -0.13 3.05
CA GLY A 130 16.85 0.93 3.57
C GLY A 130 16.90 0.90 5.09
N PHE A 131 15.90 1.47 5.75
CA PHE A 131 15.97 1.70 7.20
C PHE A 131 15.86 0.41 8.02
N GLU A 132 14.83 -0.42 7.79
CA GLU A 132 14.68 -1.69 8.50
C GLU A 132 15.84 -2.65 8.18
N GLY A 133 16.30 -2.69 6.92
CA GLY A 133 17.47 -3.49 6.53
C GLY A 133 18.77 -3.04 7.20
N LEU A 134 19.01 -1.73 7.34
CA LEU A 134 20.14 -1.21 8.11
C LEU A 134 20.00 -1.51 9.61
N GLY A 135 18.81 -1.39 10.17
CA GLY A 135 18.53 -1.80 11.56
C GLY A 135 18.81 -3.28 11.78
N ASN A 136 18.35 -4.14 10.86
CA ASN A 136 18.60 -5.57 10.90
C ASN A 136 20.10 -5.89 10.79
N ASN A 137 20.86 -5.20 9.92
CA ASN A 137 22.31 -5.34 9.85
C ASN A 137 23.00 -4.99 11.16
N PHE A 138 22.56 -3.90 11.80
CA PHE A 138 23.14 -3.44 13.05
C PHE A 138 22.93 -4.48 14.16
N VAL A 139 21.69 -4.94 14.33
CA VAL A 139 21.36 -5.96 15.34
C VAL A 139 21.99 -7.31 15.00
N ALA A 140 22.03 -7.71 13.72
CA ALA A 140 22.72 -8.93 13.30
C ALA A 140 24.22 -8.90 13.66
N SER A 141 24.89 -7.78 13.42
CA SER A 141 26.30 -7.61 13.78
C SER A 141 26.51 -7.70 15.30
N ASP A 142 25.59 -7.16 16.10
CA ASP A 142 25.65 -7.21 17.56
C ASP A 142 25.44 -8.63 18.09
N LEU A 143 24.56 -9.39 17.45
CA LEU A 143 24.27 -10.79 17.74
C LEU A 143 25.30 -11.78 17.14
N GLY A 144 26.31 -11.29 16.41
CA GLY A 144 27.33 -12.13 15.76
C GLY A 144 26.82 -12.92 14.54
N LEU A 145 25.70 -12.51 13.94
CA LEU A 145 25.15 -13.12 12.73
C LEU A 145 25.80 -12.52 11.47
N GLU A 146 26.23 -13.38 10.52
CA GLU A 146 26.91 -12.92 9.31
C GLU A 146 26.00 -12.11 8.37
N ARG A 147 24.69 -12.42 8.32
CA ARG A 147 23.73 -11.82 7.38
C ARG A 147 22.35 -11.68 8.00
N TRP A 148 21.76 -10.51 7.81
CA TRP A 148 20.42 -10.22 8.31
C TRP A 148 19.28 -10.79 7.46
N TRP A 149 19.56 -11.23 6.23
CA TRP A 149 18.57 -11.78 5.31
C TRP A 149 18.49 -13.31 5.33
N ASP A 150 19.28 -13.95 6.20
CA ASP A 150 19.47 -15.40 6.28
C ASP A 150 18.86 -15.95 7.59
N THR A 151 17.57 -15.68 7.80
CA THR A 151 16.95 -15.82 9.13
C THR A 151 15.56 -16.45 9.10
N GLY A 152 15.49 -17.67 9.64
CA GLY A 152 14.30 -18.42 10.09
C GLY A 152 13.21 -18.76 9.07
N VAL A 153 12.18 -19.50 9.54
CA VAL A 153 11.10 -20.04 8.68
C VAL A 153 9.84 -19.17 8.69
N SER A 154 9.73 -18.21 9.62
CA SER A 154 8.58 -17.31 9.71
C SER A 154 8.82 -16.01 8.91
N THR A 155 7.76 -15.53 8.26
CA THR A 155 7.80 -14.31 7.44
C THR A 155 6.78 -13.32 8.01
N PRO A 156 7.18 -12.07 8.34
CA PRO A 156 6.26 -11.06 8.84
C PRO A 156 5.08 -10.82 7.89
N TYR A 157 3.89 -10.55 8.44
CA TYR A 157 2.68 -10.31 7.65
C TYR A 157 2.86 -9.14 6.66
N SER A 158 3.62 -8.13 7.05
CA SER A 158 3.99 -6.98 6.25
C SER A 158 4.80 -7.32 4.99
N GLU A 159 5.50 -8.47 4.95
CA GLU A 159 6.21 -8.94 3.76
C GLU A 159 5.28 -9.57 2.72
N PHE A 160 4.12 -10.09 3.13
CA PHE A 160 3.11 -10.61 2.21
C PHE A 160 2.21 -9.51 1.61
N THR A 161 2.10 -8.37 2.27
CA THR A 161 1.22 -7.27 1.84
C THR A 161 1.50 -6.76 0.42
N PRO A 162 2.75 -6.61 -0.06
CA PRO A 162 3.01 -6.26 -1.46
C PRO A 162 2.45 -7.26 -2.47
N ALA A 163 2.47 -8.57 -2.16
CA ALA A 163 1.89 -9.59 -3.02
C ALA A 163 0.37 -9.48 -3.08
N LEU A 164 -0.29 -9.19 -1.95
CA LEU A 164 -1.73 -8.90 -1.90
C LEU A 164 -2.10 -7.66 -2.72
N ILE A 165 -1.29 -6.60 -2.59
CA ILE A 165 -1.44 -5.36 -3.37
C ILE A 165 -1.28 -5.64 -4.87
N LEU A 166 -0.33 -6.48 -5.26
CA LEU A 166 -0.13 -6.89 -6.65
C LEU A 166 -1.34 -7.66 -7.18
N LEU A 167 -1.84 -8.65 -6.43
CA LEU A 167 -3.05 -9.41 -6.80
C LEU A 167 -4.25 -8.47 -7.03
N PHE A 168 -4.44 -7.50 -6.14
CA PHE A 168 -5.49 -6.51 -6.30
C PHE A 168 -5.30 -5.63 -7.56
N THR A 169 -4.07 -5.19 -7.81
CA THR A 169 -3.71 -4.39 -8.99
C THR A 169 -3.96 -5.17 -10.28
N LEU A 170 -3.60 -6.46 -10.33
CA LEU A 170 -3.89 -7.34 -11.47
C LEU A 170 -5.39 -7.54 -11.68
N GLY A 171 -6.17 -7.65 -10.59
CA GLY A 171 -7.63 -7.67 -10.65
C GLY A 171 -8.21 -6.40 -11.29
N LEU A 172 -7.72 -5.23 -10.90
CA LEU A 172 -8.09 -3.94 -11.50
C LEU A 172 -7.71 -3.87 -12.98
N ALA A 173 -6.49 -4.31 -13.34
CA ALA A 173 -6.02 -4.36 -14.72
C ALA A 173 -6.89 -5.30 -15.59
N SER A 174 -7.26 -6.48 -15.08
CA SER A 174 -8.17 -7.39 -15.78
C SER A 174 -9.54 -6.75 -16.03
N MET A 175 -10.07 -6.04 -15.04
CA MET A 175 -11.33 -5.30 -15.18
C MET A 175 -11.25 -4.21 -16.25
N LEU A 176 -10.12 -3.48 -16.32
CA LEU A 176 -9.86 -2.51 -17.39
C LEU A 176 -9.87 -3.15 -18.76
N LEU A 177 -9.05 -4.19 -18.94
CA LEU A 177 -8.89 -4.85 -20.24
C LEU A 177 -10.20 -5.42 -20.75
N ARG A 178 -11.00 -6.05 -19.88
CA ARG A 178 -12.34 -6.55 -20.25
C ARG A 178 -13.28 -5.44 -20.70
N ARG A 179 -13.25 -4.28 -20.03
CA ARG A 179 -14.07 -3.13 -20.44
C ARG A 179 -13.57 -2.48 -21.73
N GLY A 180 -12.25 -2.37 -21.90
CA GLY A 180 -11.64 -1.89 -23.13
C GLY A 180 -11.95 -2.78 -24.34
N ALA A 181 -11.92 -4.10 -24.16
CA ALA A 181 -12.26 -5.07 -25.21
C ALA A 181 -13.73 -4.92 -25.67
N ARG A 182 -14.68 -4.81 -24.73
CA ARG A 182 -16.10 -4.58 -25.06
C ARG A 182 -16.32 -3.28 -25.83
N LEU A 183 -15.65 -2.20 -25.42
CA LEU A 183 -15.74 -0.92 -26.13
C LEU A 183 -15.20 -1.00 -27.56
N LYS A 184 -14.20 -1.85 -27.82
CA LYS A 184 -13.68 -2.07 -29.17
C LYS A 184 -14.67 -2.85 -30.04
N GLU A 185 -15.28 -3.91 -29.49
CA GLU A 185 -16.34 -4.67 -30.17
C GLU A 185 -17.55 -3.80 -30.52
N ASP A 186 -17.96 -2.91 -29.63
CA ASP A 186 -19.07 -1.98 -29.88
C ASP A 186 -18.75 -0.99 -31.02
N VAL A 187 -17.50 -0.51 -31.11
CA VAL A 187 -17.06 0.38 -32.19
C VAL A 187 -16.92 -0.35 -33.52
N ASP A 188 -16.37 -1.57 -33.52
CA ASP A 188 -16.20 -2.38 -34.73
C ASP A 188 -17.55 -2.91 -35.28
N GLY A 189 -18.57 -3.09 -34.43
CA GLY A 189 -19.92 -3.49 -34.85
C GLY A 189 -20.82 -2.35 -35.36
N LEU A 190 -20.37 -1.09 -35.24
CA LEU A 190 -21.07 0.11 -35.71
C LEU A 190 -20.59 0.58 -37.10
N VAL A 191 -19.64 -0.13 -37.73
CA VAL A 191 -19.11 0.13 -39.08
C VAL A 191 -19.73 -0.81 -40.11
#